data_AF-A0A961ZIG3-F1
#
_entry.id   AF-A0A961ZIG3-F1
#
_cell.length_a   1.000
_cell.length_b   1.000
_cell.length_c   1.000
_cell.angle_alpha   90.00
_cell.angle_beta   90.00
_cell.angle_gamma   90.00
#
_symmetry.space_group_name_H-M   'P 1'
#
loop_
_entity.id
_entity.type
_entity.pdbx_description
1 polymer ?
#
loop_
_entity_poly.entity_id
_entity_poly.type
_entity_poly.pdbx_seq_one_letter_code
_entity_poly.pdbx_strand_id
1 'polypeptide(L)'
;MNRSKLRPDAPSDTQASSLRAGTHPHTPRHEIGAEPPSDCARCPRLAAFRASNREAFPDWFNAPVPSFGGRDSRLLVVGLAPGLKGANRTGRPFTGDFAGDLLYETLIDFGFARGSYAADPEDGLELVDCMITNAVRCVPPQNKPTPAEANTCVEFLARRIEAQTRLEIILALGRIAHDAVLKALDARRAAYPFAHGAVHTPAPGLVLIDSFHCSRYNTNTGRLTRSMFRDVFAAIAKSLSEHRKALSAPSSRRD
;
A
#
# COMPACT_ATOMS: atom_id res chain seq x y z
N MET A 1 13.53 78.34 -15.36
CA MET A 1 13.23 77.75 -16.68
C MET A 1 13.12 76.24 -16.48
N ASN A 2 12.01 75.74 -15.95
CA ASN A 2 10.72 75.41 -16.57
C ASN A 2 10.75 74.19 -17.52
N ARG A 3 10.20 73.09 -16.99
CA ARG A 3 9.36 72.04 -17.64
C ARG A 3 10.00 71.01 -18.58
N SER A 4 10.28 69.87 -17.96
CA SER A 4 9.96 68.52 -18.45
C SER A 4 8.49 68.42 -18.91
N LYS A 5 8.27 67.79 -20.08
CA LYS A 5 7.03 67.23 -20.69
C LYS A 5 7.37 66.97 -22.18
N LEU A 6 7.00 65.90 -22.88
CA LEU A 6 5.79 65.08 -22.86
C LEU A 6 6.09 63.63 -23.30
N ARG A 7 5.31 62.70 -22.75
CA ARG A 7 5.00 61.38 -23.32
C ARG A 7 3.87 61.55 -24.36
N PRO A 8 3.76 60.70 -25.38
CA PRO A 8 2.53 60.57 -26.15
C PRO A 8 1.59 59.50 -25.55
N ASP A 9 0.31 59.82 -25.64
CA ASP A 9 -0.86 59.11 -25.13
C ASP A 9 -1.20 57.80 -25.87
N ALA A 10 -1.99 56.99 -25.18
CA ALA A 10 -2.59 55.73 -25.61
C ALA A 10 -3.73 55.91 -26.64
N PRO A 11 -4.19 54.80 -27.23
CA PRO A 11 -5.62 54.59 -27.40
C PRO A 11 -6.12 53.43 -26.52
N SER A 12 -7.26 53.71 -25.89
CA SER A 12 -8.18 52.80 -25.23
C SER A 12 -8.70 51.72 -26.18
N ASP A 13 -8.86 50.49 -25.70
CA ASP A 13 -10.18 49.87 -25.77
C ASP A 13 -10.32 48.66 -24.84
N THR A 14 -11.33 48.82 -23.99
CA THR A 14 -12.17 47.87 -23.28
C THR A 14 -12.34 46.53 -24.01
N GLN A 15 -11.99 45.42 -23.35
CA GLN A 15 -12.86 44.23 -23.31
C GLN A 15 -12.36 43.26 -22.21
N ALA A 16 -13.17 43.17 -21.16
CA ALA A 16 -13.04 42.15 -20.13
C ALA A 16 -13.37 40.78 -20.74
N SER A 17 -12.36 39.93 -20.89
CA SER A 17 -12.54 38.51 -21.21
C SER A 17 -12.38 37.71 -19.92
N SER A 18 -13.50 37.16 -19.45
CA SER A 18 -13.60 36.26 -18.33
C SER A 18 -12.78 34.99 -18.58
N LEU A 19 -11.66 34.84 -17.89
CA LEU A 19 -10.96 33.56 -17.76
C LEU A 19 -11.84 32.63 -16.92
N ARG A 20 -12.58 31.74 -17.60
CA ARG A 20 -13.24 30.60 -16.95
C ARG A 20 -12.15 29.68 -16.42
N ALA A 21 -12.00 29.65 -15.10
CA ALA A 21 -11.27 28.61 -14.40
C ALA A 21 -11.87 27.26 -14.81
N GLY A 22 -11.03 26.37 -15.37
CA GLY A 22 -11.41 25.00 -15.68
C GLY A 22 -11.87 24.32 -14.41
N THR A 23 -13.16 24.00 -14.35
CA THR A 23 -13.75 23.17 -13.31
C THR A 23 -13.25 21.74 -13.51
N HIS A 24 -12.10 21.40 -12.93
CA HIS A 24 -11.81 20.01 -12.62
C HIS A 24 -12.86 19.55 -11.61
N PRO A 25 -13.60 18.45 -11.86
CA PRO A 25 -14.55 17.94 -10.89
C PRO A 25 -13.78 17.52 -9.65
N HIS A 26 -13.89 18.31 -8.58
CA HIS A 26 -13.39 17.95 -7.27
C HIS A 26 -14.35 16.89 -6.72
N THR A 27 -14.00 15.62 -6.90
CA THR A 27 -14.72 14.53 -6.21
C THR A 27 -14.62 14.78 -4.71
N PRO A 28 -15.74 14.91 -3.99
CA PRO A 28 -15.72 15.19 -2.55
C PRO A 28 -14.97 14.08 -1.81
N ARG A 29 -14.16 14.45 -0.83
CA ARG A 29 -13.26 13.58 -0.03
C ARG A 29 -13.98 12.51 0.82
N HIS A 30 -15.31 12.40 0.73
CA HIS A 30 -16.17 11.62 1.62
C HIS A 30 -16.67 10.28 1.02
N GLU A 31 -16.31 9.93 -0.22
CA GLU A 31 -16.81 8.72 -0.91
C GLU A 31 -15.75 7.63 -1.19
N ILE A 32 -14.51 7.81 -0.72
CA ILE A 32 -13.42 6.87 -1.04
C ILE A 32 -13.29 5.85 0.09
N GLY A 33 -13.68 4.61 -0.17
CA GLY A 33 -13.52 3.50 0.76
C GLY A 33 -12.09 2.94 0.82
N ALA A 34 -11.85 1.97 1.71
CA ALA A 34 -10.58 1.25 1.83
C ALA A 34 -10.25 0.36 0.62
N GLU A 35 -11.25 0.05 -0.22
CA GLU A 35 -11.08 -0.73 -1.43
C GLU A 35 -11.45 0.11 -2.66
N PRO A 36 -10.61 0.10 -3.71
CA PRO A 36 -11.02 0.65 -4.99
C PRO A 36 -12.18 -0.16 -5.58
N PRO A 37 -13.13 0.49 -6.28
CA PRO A 37 -14.11 -0.20 -7.11
C PRO A 37 -13.44 -1.12 -8.13
N SER A 38 -14.09 -2.22 -8.52
CA SER A 38 -13.56 -3.21 -9.47
C SER A 38 -13.23 -2.61 -10.85
N ASP A 39 -13.90 -1.53 -11.22
CA ASP A 39 -13.73 -0.78 -12.46
C ASP A 39 -12.86 0.49 -12.31
N CYS A 40 -12.21 0.71 -11.14
CA CYS A 40 -11.46 1.92 -10.84
C CYS A 40 -10.49 2.35 -11.97
N ALA A 41 -10.74 3.51 -12.57
CA ALA A 41 -9.99 4.02 -13.72
C ALA A 41 -9.02 5.17 -13.38
N ARG A 42 -8.76 5.44 -12.10
CA ARG A 42 -7.95 6.59 -11.65
C ARG A 42 -6.50 6.61 -12.15
N CYS A 43 -5.98 5.46 -12.57
CA CYS A 43 -4.65 5.31 -13.16
C CYS A 43 -4.79 4.86 -14.62
N PRO A 44 -4.81 5.77 -15.61
CA PRO A 44 -5.13 5.42 -17.00
C PRO A 44 -4.26 4.31 -17.59
N ARG A 45 -2.94 4.34 -17.35
CA ARG A 45 -2.00 3.30 -17.82
C ARG A 45 -2.32 1.92 -17.22
N LEU A 46 -2.66 1.86 -15.94
CA LEU A 46 -3.01 0.60 -15.26
C LEU A 46 -4.40 0.10 -15.70
N ALA A 47 -5.36 1.01 -15.87
CA ALA A 47 -6.69 0.68 -16.36
C ALA A 47 -6.64 0.11 -17.78
N ALA A 48 -5.88 0.76 -18.68
CA ALA A 48 -5.63 0.27 -20.04
C ALA A 48 -4.93 -1.09 -20.03
N PHE A 49 -3.90 -1.27 -19.20
CA PHE A 49 -3.21 -2.56 -19.12
C PHE A 49 -4.13 -3.67 -18.59
N ARG A 50 -5.00 -3.40 -17.61
CA ARG A 50 -6.04 -4.36 -17.18
C ARG A 50 -7.04 -4.66 -18.30
N ALA A 51 -7.43 -3.67 -19.10
CA ALA A 51 -8.32 -3.88 -20.23
C ALA A 51 -7.72 -4.86 -21.27
N SER A 52 -6.46 -4.65 -21.67
CA SER A 52 -5.77 -5.58 -22.56
C SER A 52 -5.62 -6.98 -21.95
N ASN A 53 -5.43 -7.10 -20.63
CA ASN A 53 -5.40 -8.40 -19.97
C ASN A 53 -6.78 -9.07 -19.87
N ARG A 54 -7.89 -8.32 -19.81
CA ARG A 54 -9.24 -8.89 -19.91
C ARG A 54 -9.51 -9.49 -21.29
N GLU A 55 -9.02 -8.85 -22.34
CA GLU A 55 -9.11 -9.37 -23.70
C GLU A 55 -8.26 -10.64 -23.87
N ALA A 56 -7.01 -10.61 -23.38
CA ALA A 56 -6.09 -11.74 -23.51
C ALA A 56 -6.43 -12.92 -22.58
N PHE A 57 -6.98 -12.65 -21.40
CA PHE A 57 -7.25 -13.62 -20.35
C PHE A 57 -8.61 -13.34 -19.69
N PRO A 58 -9.73 -13.65 -20.37
CA PRO A 58 -11.07 -13.27 -19.91
C PRO A 58 -11.47 -13.91 -18.57
N ASP A 59 -10.93 -15.09 -18.25
CA ASP A 59 -11.24 -15.82 -17.01
C ASP A 59 -10.40 -15.35 -15.80
N TRP A 60 -9.49 -14.40 -15.99
CA TRP A 60 -8.66 -13.87 -14.92
C TRP A 60 -9.34 -12.72 -14.19
N PHE A 61 -8.97 -12.52 -12.92
CA PHE A 61 -9.56 -11.48 -12.07
C PHE A 61 -9.52 -10.07 -12.68
N ASN A 62 -8.36 -9.62 -13.20
CA ASN A 62 -8.19 -8.38 -13.97
C ASN A 62 -8.84 -7.08 -13.40
N ALA A 63 -9.02 -7.04 -12.08
CA ALA A 63 -9.54 -5.90 -11.33
C ALA A 63 -8.47 -5.37 -10.36
N PRO A 64 -8.66 -4.20 -9.71
CA PRO A 64 -7.83 -3.86 -8.57
C PRO A 64 -8.00 -4.97 -7.51
N VAL A 65 -6.89 -5.57 -7.11
CA VAL A 65 -6.89 -6.72 -6.20
C VAL A 65 -7.32 -6.26 -4.81
N PRO A 66 -8.35 -6.86 -4.18
CA PRO A 66 -8.81 -6.50 -2.85
C PRO A 66 -7.82 -6.91 -1.75
N SER A 67 -8.04 -6.42 -0.52
CA SER A 67 -7.24 -6.83 0.63
C SER A 67 -7.75 -8.17 1.11
N PHE A 68 -6.85 -9.03 1.60
CA PHE A 68 -7.17 -10.36 2.07
C PHE A 68 -6.91 -10.47 3.57
N GLY A 69 -7.83 -11.05 4.33
CA GLY A 69 -7.73 -11.21 5.79
C GLY A 69 -8.80 -10.48 6.60
N GLY A 70 -8.64 -10.51 7.93
CA GLY A 70 -9.62 -9.99 8.89
C GLY A 70 -9.66 -8.46 8.95
N ARG A 71 -10.88 -7.90 8.99
CA ARG A 71 -11.14 -6.44 8.99
C ARG A 71 -10.62 -5.68 10.22
N ASP A 72 -10.24 -6.37 11.28
CA ASP A 72 -9.77 -5.77 12.53
C ASP A 72 -8.57 -6.55 13.09
N SER A 73 -7.53 -6.61 12.26
CA SER A 73 -6.28 -7.34 12.50
C SER A 73 -5.20 -6.43 13.10
N ARG A 74 -4.35 -6.98 13.97
CA ARG A 74 -3.21 -6.24 14.55
C ARG A 74 -2.03 -6.09 13.59
N LEU A 75 -1.90 -6.99 12.61
CA LEU A 75 -0.85 -6.95 11.58
C LEU A 75 -1.43 -6.59 10.20
N LEU A 76 -0.83 -5.62 9.53
CA LEU A 76 -1.06 -5.32 8.11
C LEU A 76 0.21 -5.52 7.29
N VAL A 77 0.22 -6.46 6.36
CA VAL A 77 1.30 -6.64 5.38
C VAL A 77 0.98 -5.83 4.14
N VAL A 78 1.91 -4.97 3.71
CA VAL A 78 1.77 -4.11 2.54
C VAL A 78 2.82 -4.49 1.49
N GLY A 79 2.36 -5.03 0.37
CA GLY A 79 3.16 -5.29 -0.80
C GLY A 79 3.24 -4.11 -1.77
N LEU A 80 4.01 -4.31 -2.85
CA LEU A 80 4.16 -3.32 -3.91
C LEU A 80 2.87 -3.18 -4.75
N ALA A 81 2.57 -4.23 -5.52
CA ALA A 81 1.50 -4.28 -6.50
C ALA A 81 1.24 -5.73 -6.94
N PRO A 82 0.07 -6.05 -7.52
CA PRO A 82 -0.19 -7.36 -8.11
C PRO A 82 0.83 -7.76 -9.19
N GLY A 83 1.29 -9.01 -9.14
CA GLY A 83 1.99 -9.64 -10.25
C GLY A 83 1.00 -10.11 -11.32
N LEU A 84 1.43 -10.09 -12.60
CA LEU A 84 0.57 -10.42 -13.74
C LEU A 84 -0.06 -11.83 -13.66
N LYS A 85 0.75 -12.86 -13.36
CA LYS A 85 0.28 -14.25 -13.23
C LYS A 85 -0.12 -14.64 -11.80
N GLY A 86 0.18 -13.75 -10.84
CA GLY A 86 -0.19 -13.88 -9.45
C GLY A 86 -1.54 -13.23 -9.20
N ALA A 87 -1.58 -12.23 -8.32
CA ALA A 87 -2.81 -11.60 -7.86
C ALA A 87 -3.68 -10.98 -8.97
N ASN A 88 -3.13 -10.57 -10.12
CA ASN A 88 -3.98 -10.12 -11.24
C ASN A 88 -4.80 -11.24 -11.86
N ARG A 89 -4.27 -12.47 -11.83
CA ARG A 89 -4.99 -13.67 -12.25
C ARG A 89 -5.94 -14.14 -11.15
N THR A 90 -5.43 -14.24 -9.92
CA THR A 90 -6.11 -14.96 -8.81
C THR A 90 -7.04 -14.09 -7.98
N GLY A 91 -6.90 -12.76 -8.01
CA GLY A 91 -7.69 -11.86 -7.17
C GLY A 91 -7.30 -11.83 -5.69
N ARG A 92 -6.31 -12.63 -5.27
CA ARG A 92 -5.80 -12.67 -3.89
C ARG A 92 -4.35 -12.17 -3.85
N PRO A 93 -3.99 -11.19 -3.00
CA PRO A 93 -2.62 -10.69 -2.87
C PRO A 93 -1.61 -11.83 -2.69
N PHE A 94 -0.46 -11.74 -3.36
CA PHE A 94 0.61 -12.74 -3.28
C PHE A 94 0.20 -14.17 -3.68
N THR A 95 -0.93 -14.40 -4.35
CA THR A 95 -1.37 -15.76 -4.71
C THR A 95 -1.11 -16.05 -6.19
N GLY A 96 -0.50 -17.20 -6.48
CA GLY A 96 -0.19 -17.63 -7.85
C GLY A 96 1.16 -17.14 -8.38
N ASP A 97 2.00 -16.57 -7.52
CA ASP A 97 3.39 -16.23 -7.83
C ASP A 97 4.35 -16.66 -6.70
N PHE A 98 5.64 -16.62 -6.99
CA PHE A 98 6.71 -17.09 -6.09
C PHE A 98 6.78 -16.31 -4.77
N ALA A 99 6.34 -15.04 -4.74
CA ALA A 99 6.39 -14.26 -3.51
C ALA A 99 5.41 -14.81 -2.47
N GLY A 100 4.31 -15.40 -2.94
CA GLY A 100 3.33 -16.11 -2.12
C GLY A 100 3.92 -17.26 -1.33
N ASP A 101 4.72 -18.11 -1.97
CA ASP A 101 5.25 -19.34 -1.35
C ASP A 101 5.97 -19.01 -0.03
N LEU A 102 6.91 -18.06 -0.08
CA LEU A 102 7.65 -17.65 1.12
C LEU A 102 6.78 -16.90 2.12
N LEU A 103 5.90 -16.01 1.65
CA LEU A 103 5.07 -15.18 2.54
C LEU A 103 4.07 -16.03 3.32
N TYR A 104 3.27 -16.84 2.63
CA TYR A 104 2.21 -17.63 3.25
C TYR A 104 2.77 -18.76 4.12
N GLU A 105 3.85 -19.44 3.69
CA GLU A 105 4.56 -20.42 4.53
C GLU A 105 5.03 -19.77 5.85
N THR A 106 5.62 -18.57 5.77
CA THR A 106 6.10 -17.86 6.96
C THR A 106 4.94 -17.38 7.84
N LEU A 107 3.84 -16.91 7.25
CA LEU A 107 2.65 -16.52 8.01
C LEU A 107 2.06 -17.71 8.80
N ILE A 108 2.00 -18.90 8.18
CA ILE A 108 1.54 -20.13 8.84
C ILE A 108 2.45 -20.47 10.02
N ASP A 109 3.77 -20.47 9.80
CA ASP A 109 4.75 -20.84 10.81
C ASP A 109 4.75 -19.93 12.05
N PHE A 110 4.38 -18.66 11.87
CA PHE A 110 4.26 -17.69 12.96
C PHE A 110 2.83 -17.51 13.49
N GLY A 111 1.87 -18.32 13.01
CA GLY A 111 0.49 -18.31 13.48
C GLY A 111 -0.36 -17.12 13.01
N PHE A 112 0.10 -16.40 11.98
CA PHE A 112 -0.65 -15.33 11.31
C PHE A 112 -1.52 -15.85 10.15
N ALA A 113 -1.45 -17.14 9.86
CA ALA A 113 -2.33 -17.84 8.95
C ALA A 113 -2.54 -19.29 9.41
N ARG A 114 -3.60 -19.92 8.91
CA ARG A 114 -3.90 -21.34 9.10
C ARG A 114 -4.40 -21.94 7.78
N GLY A 115 -4.35 -23.26 7.68
CA GLY A 115 -4.69 -24.00 6.45
C GLY A 115 -3.45 -24.32 5.62
N SER A 116 -3.64 -24.56 4.32
CA SER A 116 -2.58 -24.87 3.37
C SER A 116 -2.59 -23.89 2.23
N TYR A 117 -1.42 -23.35 1.87
CA TYR A 117 -1.29 -22.51 0.69
C TYR A 117 -1.04 -23.38 -0.54
N ALA A 118 -1.93 -23.31 -1.53
CA ALA A 118 -1.83 -24.07 -2.78
C ALA A 118 -1.76 -23.18 -4.03
N ALA A 119 -1.41 -21.90 -3.85
CA ALA A 119 -1.34 -20.90 -4.92
C ALA A 119 -2.66 -20.70 -5.69
N ASP A 120 -3.77 -21.01 -5.03
CA ASP A 120 -5.14 -20.89 -5.52
C ASP A 120 -5.96 -20.06 -4.52
N PRO A 121 -6.84 -19.13 -4.95
CA PRO A 121 -7.64 -18.33 -4.03
C PRO A 121 -8.58 -19.17 -3.13
N GLU A 122 -8.98 -20.36 -3.57
CA GLU A 122 -9.92 -21.26 -2.87
C GLU A 122 -9.22 -22.40 -2.11
N ASP A 123 -7.92 -22.27 -1.83
CA ASP A 123 -7.09 -23.30 -1.16
C ASP A 123 -7.40 -23.52 0.33
N GLY A 124 -8.38 -22.81 0.89
CA GLY A 124 -8.77 -22.90 2.30
C GLY A 124 -7.78 -22.22 3.26
N LEU A 125 -6.79 -21.46 2.76
CA LEU A 125 -5.94 -20.64 3.61
C LEU A 125 -6.74 -19.47 4.19
N GLU A 126 -6.57 -19.25 5.49
CA GLU A 126 -7.16 -18.12 6.20
C GLU A 126 -6.08 -17.36 6.98
N LEU A 127 -6.16 -16.03 6.97
CA LEU A 127 -5.30 -15.20 7.81
C LEU A 127 -5.87 -15.08 9.22
N VAL A 128 -4.97 -15.12 10.20
CA VAL A 128 -5.26 -15.02 11.63
C VAL A 128 -4.63 -13.75 12.15
N ASP A 129 -5.46 -12.78 12.56
CA ASP A 129 -5.02 -11.48 13.10
C ASP A 129 -4.03 -10.73 12.18
N CYS A 130 -4.15 -11.00 10.89
CA CYS A 130 -3.34 -10.47 9.82
C CYS A 130 -4.23 -10.08 8.64
N MET A 131 -3.84 -9.02 7.96
CA MET A 131 -4.38 -8.63 6.67
C MET A 131 -3.23 -8.36 5.70
N ILE A 132 -3.45 -8.66 4.42
CA ILE A 132 -2.50 -8.38 3.34
C ILE A 132 -3.15 -7.43 2.33
N THR A 133 -2.42 -6.39 1.94
CA THR A 133 -2.82 -5.44 0.90
C THR A 133 -1.60 -5.03 0.05
N ASN A 134 -1.80 -4.13 -0.92
CA ASN A 134 -0.73 -3.57 -1.75
C ASN A 134 -0.82 -2.05 -1.81
N ALA A 135 0.33 -1.38 -1.91
CA ALA A 135 0.43 0.06 -2.13
C ALA A 135 -0.23 0.49 -3.45
N VAL A 136 -0.05 -0.29 -4.52
CA VAL A 136 -0.77 -0.13 -5.79
C VAL A 136 -1.70 -1.31 -6.00
N ARG A 137 -2.98 -1.05 -6.28
CA ARG A 137 -4.02 -2.09 -6.30
C ARG A 137 -4.18 -2.79 -7.65
N CYS A 138 -3.72 -2.17 -8.73
CA CYS A 138 -3.79 -2.74 -10.09
C CYS A 138 -2.42 -3.27 -10.52
N VAL A 139 -2.42 -4.28 -11.40
CA VAL A 139 -1.19 -4.79 -12.02
C VAL A 139 -0.51 -3.69 -12.85
N PRO A 140 0.77 -3.38 -12.59
CA PRO A 140 1.54 -2.51 -13.46
C PRO A 140 2.30 -3.31 -14.53
N PRO A 141 2.40 -2.78 -15.77
CA PRO A 141 3.34 -3.31 -16.75
C PRO A 141 4.74 -3.50 -16.15
N GLN A 142 5.34 -4.66 -16.44
CA GLN A 142 6.68 -5.06 -15.94
C GLN A 142 6.81 -5.10 -14.41
N ASN A 143 5.69 -5.14 -13.67
CA ASN A 143 5.66 -5.03 -12.20
C ASN A 143 6.28 -3.72 -11.69
N LYS A 144 6.20 -2.64 -12.47
CA LYS A 144 6.76 -1.32 -12.14
C LYS A 144 5.67 -0.25 -12.16
N PRO A 145 5.06 0.06 -11.01
CA PRO A 145 4.19 1.22 -10.92
C PRO A 145 5.02 2.51 -11.02
N THR A 146 4.41 3.56 -11.54
CA THR A 146 5.00 4.91 -11.52
C THR A 146 4.78 5.59 -10.17
N PRO A 147 5.57 6.60 -9.79
CA PRO A 147 5.31 7.40 -8.60
C PRO A 147 3.91 8.02 -8.58
N ALA A 148 3.40 8.46 -9.74
CA ALA A 148 2.05 9.00 -9.86
C ALA A 148 0.98 7.94 -9.54
N GLU A 149 1.15 6.71 -10.04
CA GLU A 149 0.21 5.61 -9.76
C GLU A 149 0.22 5.17 -8.29
N ALA A 150 1.41 5.13 -7.69
CA ALA A 150 1.55 4.90 -6.25
C ALA A 150 0.82 5.99 -5.46
N ASN A 151 1.08 7.26 -5.77
CA ASN A 151 0.42 8.40 -5.11
C ASN A 151 -1.11 8.38 -5.28
N THR A 152 -1.62 8.01 -6.46
CA THR A 152 -3.06 7.89 -6.68
C THR A 152 -3.70 6.79 -5.82
N CYS A 153 -2.98 5.68 -5.57
CA CYS A 153 -3.49 4.59 -4.74
C CYS A 153 -3.36 4.83 -3.22
N VAL A 154 -2.55 5.81 -2.79
CA VAL A 154 -2.31 6.09 -1.37
C VAL A 154 -3.60 6.35 -0.60
N GLU A 155 -4.59 7.03 -1.19
CA GLU A 155 -5.87 7.31 -0.53
C GLU A 155 -6.56 6.00 -0.09
N PHE A 156 -6.56 4.96 -0.93
CA PHE A 156 -7.12 3.66 -0.56
C PHE A 156 -6.33 3.00 0.57
N LEU A 157 -4.99 3.12 0.54
CA LEU A 157 -4.13 2.59 1.60
C LEU A 157 -4.35 3.33 2.94
N ALA A 158 -4.50 4.65 2.93
CA ALA A 158 -4.80 5.45 4.11
C ALA A 158 -6.14 5.01 4.72
N ARG A 159 -7.19 4.92 3.91
CA ARG A 159 -8.50 4.43 4.33
C ARG A 159 -8.46 2.99 4.84
N ARG A 160 -7.62 2.15 4.24
CA ARG A 160 -7.39 0.79 4.72
C ARG A 160 -6.74 0.81 6.10
N ILE A 161 -5.68 1.59 6.31
CA ILE A 161 -5.02 1.72 7.61
C ILE A 161 -6.00 2.24 8.67
N GLU A 162 -6.74 3.32 8.38
CA GLU A 162 -7.77 3.89 9.27
C GLU A 162 -8.85 2.87 9.66
N ALA A 163 -9.22 1.97 8.74
CA ALA A 163 -10.27 0.98 8.98
C ALA A 163 -9.87 -0.18 9.90
N GLN A 164 -8.56 -0.43 10.15
CA GLN A 164 -8.13 -1.44 11.12
C GLN A 164 -7.92 -0.80 12.49
N THR A 165 -8.97 -0.80 13.30
CA THR A 165 -8.98 -0.17 14.62
C THR A 165 -8.02 -0.79 15.63
N ARG A 166 -7.69 -2.08 15.47
CA ARG A 166 -6.70 -2.79 16.29
C ARG A 166 -5.29 -2.80 15.68
N LEU A 167 -5.02 -2.04 14.62
CA LEU A 167 -3.73 -2.09 13.96
C LEU A 167 -2.59 -1.64 14.89
N GLU A 168 -1.62 -2.52 15.12
CA GLU A 168 -0.43 -2.26 15.94
C GLU A 168 0.83 -2.25 15.08
N ILE A 169 0.89 -3.09 14.04
CA ILE A 169 2.09 -3.27 13.21
C ILE A 169 1.76 -3.28 11.72
N ILE A 170 2.53 -2.53 10.94
CA ILE A 170 2.57 -2.61 9.48
C ILE A 170 3.90 -3.23 9.05
N LEU A 171 3.86 -4.29 8.24
CA LEU A 171 5.02 -4.84 7.54
C LEU A 171 5.06 -4.31 6.10
N ALA A 172 6.06 -3.49 5.76
CA ALA A 172 6.26 -3.00 4.40
C ALA A 172 7.25 -3.90 3.62
N LEU A 173 6.77 -4.50 2.54
CA LEU A 173 7.56 -5.38 1.67
C LEU A 173 8.18 -4.57 0.51
N GLY A 174 9.33 -3.95 0.79
CA GLY A 174 10.11 -3.16 -0.15
C GLY A 174 9.88 -1.66 -0.06
N ARG A 175 10.83 -0.89 -0.63
CA ARG A 175 10.89 0.58 -0.52
C ARG A 175 9.61 1.29 -0.95
N ILE A 176 8.98 0.86 -2.04
CA ILE A 176 7.76 1.53 -2.54
C ILE A 176 6.58 1.31 -1.59
N ALA A 177 6.45 0.11 -1.00
CA ALA A 177 5.42 -0.15 -0.01
C ALA A 177 5.65 0.69 1.24
N HIS A 178 6.90 0.76 1.71
CA HIS A 178 7.33 1.62 2.81
C HIS A 178 7.00 3.09 2.56
N ASP A 179 7.41 3.64 1.40
CA ASP A 179 7.15 5.03 1.03
C ASP A 179 5.64 5.33 0.95
N ALA A 180 4.85 4.38 0.45
CA ALA A 180 3.39 4.52 0.37
C ALA A 180 2.74 4.49 1.76
N VAL A 181 3.19 3.64 2.67
CA VAL A 181 2.72 3.61 4.06
C VAL A 181 3.03 4.93 4.76
N LEU A 182 4.26 5.42 4.67
CA LEU A 182 4.63 6.72 5.26
C LEU A 182 3.79 7.84 4.67
N LYS A 183 3.54 7.82 3.35
CA LYS A 183 2.69 8.82 2.71
C LYS A 183 1.22 8.73 3.17
N ALA A 184 0.70 7.52 3.34
CA ALA A 184 -0.66 7.28 3.85
C ALA A 184 -0.83 7.77 5.31
N LEU A 185 0.23 7.71 6.11
CA LEU A 185 0.29 8.20 7.49
C LEU A 185 0.67 9.69 7.61
N ASP A 186 0.84 10.39 6.47
CA ASP A 186 1.41 11.75 6.42
C ASP A 186 2.75 11.91 7.16
N ALA A 187 3.54 10.84 7.22
CA ALA A 187 4.82 10.79 7.88
C ALA A 187 5.96 11.27 6.95
N ARG A 188 6.92 12.02 7.52
CA ARG A 188 8.08 12.54 6.77
C ARG A 188 9.06 11.42 6.41
N ARG A 189 9.09 11.00 5.14
CA ARG A 189 10.01 9.97 4.61
C ARG A 189 11.47 10.08 5.07
N ALA A 190 12.01 11.29 5.14
CA ALA A 190 13.40 11.51 5.56
C ALA A 190 13.68 11.07 7.01
N ALA A 191 12.67 10.99 7.88
CA ALA A 191 12.81 10.54 9.26
C ALA A 191 12.78 9.02 9.42
N TYR A 192 12.39 8.29 8.38
CA TYR A 192 12.17 6.84 8.42
C TYR A 192 12.82 6.21 7.18
N PRO A 193 14.16 6.06 7.14
CA PRO A 193 14.83 5.52 5.98
C PRO A 193 14.61 4.01 5.86
N PHE A 194 14.13 3.56 4.69
CA PHE A 194 13.96 2.14 4.39
C PHE A 194 15.26 1.33 4.52
N ALA A 195 15.24 0.26 5.31
CA ALA A 195 16.22 -0.81 5.35
C ALA A 195 15.58 -2.14 5.78
N HIS A 196 16.07 -3.28 5.31
CA HIS A 196 15.52 -4.57 5.75
C HIS A 196 15.74 -4.77 7.25
N GLY A 197 14.67 -5.15 7.97
CA GLY A 197 14.66 -5.30 9.42
C GLY A 197 14.56 -3.97 10.18
N ALA A 198 14.46 -2.82 9.49
CA ALA A 198 14.26 -1.54 10.17
C ALA A 198 12.91 -1.51 10.88
N VAL A 199 12.90 -0.91 12.07
CA VAL A 199 11.72 -0.72 12.91
C VAL A 199 11.55 0.76 13.16
N HIS A 200 10.35 1.27 12.90
CA HIS A 200 9.98 2.67 12.97
C HIS A 200 8.69 2.85 13.76
N THR A 201 8.49 4.04 14.30
CA THR A 201 7.22 4.46 14.92
C THR A 201 6.73 5.74 14.21
N PRO A 202 6.08 5.61 13.04
CA PRO A 202 5.63 6.76 12.26
C PRO A 202 4.40 7.48 12.83
N ALA A 203 3.65 6.81 13.72
CA ALA A 203 2.51 7.37 14.43
C ALA A 203 2.42 6.77 15.85
N PRO A 204 1.77 7.45 16.82
CA PRO A 204 1.62 6.93 18.17
C PRO A 204 0.96 5.55 18.18
N GLY A 205 1.58 4.57 18.85
CA GLY A 205 1.06 3.21 18.97
C GLY A 205 1.14 2.35 17.70
N LEU A 206 1.75 2.85 16.63
CA LEU A 206 1.88 2.13 15.36
C LEU A 206 3.34 1.89 15.02
N VAL A 207 3.70 0.61 14.88
CA VAL A 207 5.04 0.18 14.45
C VAL A 207 5.04 -0.08 12.95
N LEU A 208 6.04 0.43 12.24
CA LEU A 208 6.33 0.08 10.85
C LEU A 208 7.62 -0.74 10.82
N ILE A 209 7.54 -1.96 10.29
CA ILE A 209 8.68 -2.85 10.09
C ILE A 209 8.92 -3.03 8.61
N ASP A 210 10.18 -2.90 8.20
CA ASP A 210 10.57 -3.00 6.81
C ASP A 210 11.18 -4.36 6.49
N SER A 211 10.91 -4.85 5.29
CA SER A 211 11.64 -5.97 4.72
C SER A 211 11.94 -5.72 3.25
N PHE A 212 13.02 -6.33 2.73
CA PHE A 212 13.12 -6.49 1.29
C PHE A 212 11.93 -7.32 0.81
N HIS A 213 11.44 -7.03 -0.39
CA HIS A 213 10.34 -7.78 -0.97
C HIS A 213 10.73 -9.26 -1.14
N CYS A 214 9.83 -10.19 -0.81
CA CYS A 214 10.01 -11.63 -1.00
C CYS A 214 9.93 -12.09 -2.47
N SER A 215 10.35 -11.24 -3.42
CA SER A 215 10.30 -11.57 -4.84
C SER A 215 11.32 -12.66 -5.18
N ARG A 216 11.02 -13.43 -6.22
CA ARG A 216 11.96 -14.43 -6.77
C ARG A 216 13.35 -13.86 -7.06
N TYR A 217 13.42 -12.61 -7.51
CA TYR A 217 14.68 -11.94 -7.77
C TYR A 217 15.51 -11.77 -6.49
N ASN A 218 14.90 -11.26 -5.41
CA ASN A 218 15.61 -11.05 -4.14
C ASN A 218 16.01 -12.37 -3.48
N THR A 219 15.19 -13.40 -3.59
CA THR A 219 15.49 -14.72 -3.02
C THR A 219 16.57 -15.45 -3.81
N ASN A 220 16.51 -15.42 -5.14
CA ASN A 220 17.50 -16.08 -5.98
C ASN A 220 18.87 -15.40 -5.92
N THR A 221 18.91 -14.09 -5.71
CA THR A 221 20.18 -13.33 -5.60
C THR A 221 20.76 -13.34 -4.19
N GLY A 222 20.07 -13.95 -3.21
CA GLY A 222 20.49 -13.93 -1.81
C GLY A 222 20.31 -12.56 -1.12
N ARG A 223 19.78 -11.55 -1.81
CA ARG A 223 19.46 -10.25 -1.21
C ARG A 223 18.47 -10.37 -0.06
N LEU A 224 17.57 -11.36 -0.14
CA LEU A 224 16.72 -11.79 0.96
C LEU A 224 16.81 -13.30 1.07
N THR A 225 17.20 -13.81 2.23
CA THR A 225 17.15 -15.24 2.53
C THR A 225 15.87 -15.60 3.28
N ARG A 226 15.52 -16.89 3.32
CA ARG A 226 14.40 -17.38 4.15
C ARG A 226 14.60 -17.03 5.62
N SER A 227 15.82 -17.22 6.15
CA SER A 227 16.13 -16.89 7.56
C SER A 227 15.90 -15.40 7.85
N MET A 228 16.44 -14.51 7.03
CA MET A 228 16.24 -13.06 7.15
C MET A 228 14.77 -12.68 7.14
N PHE A 229 13.97 -13.32 6.28
CA PHE A 229 12.53 -13.07 6.24
C PHE A 229 11.82 -13.56 7.50
N ARG A 230 12.18 -14.74 8.01
CA ARG A 230 11.65 -15.26 9.28
C ARG A 230 12.04 -14.39 10.48
N ASP A 231 13.25 -13.82 10.50
CA ASP A 231 13.70 -12.92 11.57
C ASP A 231 12.80 -11.69 11.70
N VAL A 232 12.32 -11.15 10.56
CA VAL A 232 11.32 -10.07 10.56
C VAL A 232 10.00 -10.52 11.20
N PHE A 233 9.51 -11.73 10.89
CA PHE A 233 8.29 -12.25 11.52
C PHE A 233 8.46 -12.59 13.00
N ALA A 234 9.64 -13.02 13.41
CA ALA A 234 9.98 -13.19 14.82
C ALA A 234 9.94 -11.86 15.58
N ALA A 235 10.45 -10.77 14.98
CA ALA A 235 10.35 -9.44 15.55
C ALA A 235 8.89 -8.95 15.66
N ILE A 236 8.07 -9.20 14.64
CA ILE A 236 6.62 -8.90 14.66
C ILE A 236 5.94 -9.65 15.82
N ALA A 237 6.12 -10.97 15.90
CA ALA A 237 5.50 -11.81 16.93
C ALA A 237 5.92 -11.37 18.34
N LYS A 238 7.21 -11.04 18.52
CA LYS A 238 7.73 -10.51 19.78
C LYS A 238 7.05 -9.19 20.14
N SER A 239 6.98 -8.23 19.22
CA SER A 239 6.40 -6.90 19.46
C SER A 239 4.91 -6.97 19.83
N LEU A 240 4.12 -7.79 19.15
CA LEU A 240 2.70 -8.02 19.51
C LEU A 240 2.54 -8.70 20.88
N SER A 241 3.47 -9.59 21.25
CA SER A 241 3.44 -10.25 22.56
C SER A 241 3.73 -9.29 23.71
N GLU A 242 4.64 -8.33 23.51
CA GLU A 242 5.02 -7.31 24.48
C GLU A 242 3.91 -6.29 24.71
N HIS A 243 3.23 -5.85 23.64
CA HIS A 243 2.05 -4.98 23.73
C HIS A 243 0.93 -5.63 24.56
N ARG A 244 0.65 -6.92 24.33
CA ARG A 244 -0.34 -7.66 25.14
C ARG A 244 0.02 -7.68 26.61
N LYS A 245 1.31 -7.90 26.95
CA LYS A 245 1.78 -7.89 28.35
C LYS A 245 1.61 -6.52 28.99
N ALA A 246 1.97 -5.45 28.28
CA ALA A 246 1.85 -4.08 28.77
C ALA A 246 0.38 -3.69 29.06
N LEU A 247 -0.56 -4.08 28.19
CA LEU A 247 -1.99 -3.84 28.39
C LEU A 247 -2.59 -4.69 29.53
N SER A 248 -2.03 -5.86 29.81
CA SER A 248 -2.47 -6.75 30.89
C SER A 248 -1.87 -6.45 32.27
N ALA A 249 -0.89 -5.55 32.35
CA ALA A 249 -0.25 -5.21 33.62
C ALA A 249 -1.21 -4.40 34.51
N PRO A 250 -1.39 -4.76 35.80
CA PRO A 250 -2.26 -4.00 36.69
C PRO A 250 -1.77 -2.56 36.79
N SER A 251 -2.68 -1.61 36.56
CA SER A 251 -2.42 -0.18 36.74
C SER A 251 -2.01 0.07 38.19
N SER A 252 -0.71 0.22 38.43
CA SER A 252 -0.22 0.71 39.72
C SER A 252 -0.63 2.19 39.82
N ARG A 253 -1.83 2.44 40.33
CA ARG A 253 -2.19 3.76 40.85
C ARG A 253 -1.16 4.08 41.93
N ARG A 254 -0.41 5.15 41.71
CA ARG A 254 0.41 5.77 42.74
C ARG A 254 -0.58 6.52 43.62
N ASP A 255 -0.78 6.01 44.83
CA ASP A 255 -1.21 6.80 45.98
C ASP A 255 0.03 7.20 46.78
#